data_AF-A0A951ZC45-F1
#
_entry.id   AF-A0A951ZC45-F1
#
_cell.length_a   1.000
_cell.length_b   1.000
_cell.length_c   1.000
_cell.angle_alpha   90.00
_cell.angle_beta   90.00
_cell.angle_gamma   90.00
#
_symmetry.space_group_name_H-M   'P 1'
#
loop_
_entity.id
_entity.type
_entity.pdbx_description
1 polymer ?
#
loop_
_entity_poly.entity_id
_entity_poly.type
_entity_poly.pdbx_seq_one_letter_code
_entity_poly.pdbx_strand_id
1 'polypeptide(L)'
;MVGQCLVASPADADPDAGDSSSIRGTAGQVVKAKQQSTTGRATPHHHESLMQLRNKPLRDLTGDALRNYFRDLNGHQPSALYELVLGEVEPPLLEAVLDYTGGNQSRAAEILGLNRATLRKKLKQYELLG
;
A
#
# COMPACT_ATOMS: atom_id res chain seq x y z
N MET A 1 -14.43 22.54 42.87
CA MET A 1 -13.49 23.31 42.04
C MET A 1 -12.31 23.72 42.89
N VAL A 2 -11.21 22.97 42.83
CA VAL A 2 -9.88 23.40 43.29
C VAL A 2 -8.85 22.49 42.60
N GLY A 3 -7.79 23.08 42.05
CA GLY A 3 -6.61 22.34 41.56
C GLY A 3 -6.32 22.45 40.07
N GLN A 4 -6.23 23.66 39.52
CA GLN A 4 -5.45 23.90 38.29
C GLN A 4 -3.98 23.91 38.66
N CYS A 5 -3.21 22.98 38.10
CA CYS A 5 -1.76 23.00 38.16
C CYS A 5 -1.24 23.88 37.02
N LEU A 6 -0.56 24.96 37.41
CA LEU A 6 0.08 25.96 36.56
C LEU A 6 1.45 25.44 36.14
N VAL A 7 1.73 25.33 34.84
CA VAL A 7 3.13 25.26 34.36
C VAL A 7 3.34 26.18 33.15
N ALA A 8 4.19 27.18 33.43
CA ALA A 8 5.16 27.91 32.62
C ALA A 8 4.93 28.21 31.12
N SER A 9 5.14 29.49 30.82
CA SER A 9 5.24 30.16 29.51
C SER A 9 6.74 30.34 29.12
N PRO A 10 7.13 31.14 28.12
CA PRO A 10 7.52 30.78 26.74
C PRO A 10 9.02 31.04 26.42
N ALA A 11 9.52 30.54 25.29
CA ALA A 11 10.75 30.97 24.61
C ALA A 11 10.64 30.51 23.13
N ASP A 12 10.50 31.40 22.14
CA ASP A 12 11.58 32.13 21.46
C ASP A 12 12.61 31.19 20.79
N ALA A 13 12.48 30.98 19.48
CA ALA A 13 13.55 31.05 18.46
C ALA A 13 13.23 30.23 17.19
N ASP A 14 12.90 30.94 16.12
CA ASP A 14 13.29 30.70 14.71
C ASP A 14 13.88 32.05 14.25
N PRO A 15 14.74 32.21 13.20
CA PRO A 15 15.25 31.25 12.21
C PRO A 15 16.75 31.46 11.79
N ASP A 16 17.21 30.63 10.84
CA ASP A 16 18.18 30.91 9.75
C ASP A 16 19.70 31.09 10.03
N ALA A 17 20.52 30.18 9.49
CA ALA A 17 21.91 30.42 9.09
C ALA A 17 22.41 29.31 8.14
N GLY A 18 22.51 29.63 6.85
CA GLY A 18 23.34 28.87 5.91
C GLY A 18 24.82 29.23 6.05
N ASP A 19 25.71 28.33 5.61
CA ASP A 19 26.90 28.78 4.88
C ASP A 19 27.45 27.71 3.93
N SER A 20 28.00 28.20 2.82
CA SER A 20 28.57 27.46 1.70
C SER A 20 30.09 27.44 1.81
N SER A 21 30.74 26.32 1.50
CA SER A 21 32.13 26.26 0.98
C SER A 21 32.43 24.81 0.57
N SER A 22 32.57 24.48 -0.71
CA SER A 22 33.69 24.77 -1.63
C SER A 22 35.02 24.11 -1.23
N ILE A 23 35.30 22.95 -1.81
CA ILE A 23 36.67 22.47 -2.06
C ILE A 23 36.78 21.85 -3.45
N ARG A 24 37.82 22.28 -4.17
CA ARG A 24 38.19 22.01 -5.56
C ARG A 24 39.26 20.91 -5.67
N GLY A 25 39.28 20.23 -6.82
CA GLY A 25 40.47 19.66 -7.49
C GLY A 25 40.75 18.18 -7.20
N THR A 26 41.13 17.30 -8.13
CA THR A 26 41.64 17.41 -9.50
C THR A 26 41.58 16.04 -10.23
N ALA A 27 41.50 16.10 -11.57
CA ALA A 27 41.94 15.15 -12.64
C ALA A 27 42.44 13.73 -12.26
N GLY A 28 42.19 12.65 -12.99
CA GLY A 28 41.54 12.43 -14.28
C GLY A 28 41.96 11.05 -14.80
N GLN A 29 41.10 10.36 -15.56
CA GLN A 29 41.57 9.47 -16.62
C GLN A 29 40.47 9.18 -17.62
N VAL A 30 40.85 9.39 -18.88
CA VAL A 30 40.07 9.22 -20.08
C VAL A 30 40.17 7.76 -20.49
N VAL A 31 39.05 7.03 -20.55
CA VAL A 31 38.92 5.86 -21.41
C VAL A 31 37.68 6.00 -22.26
N LYS A 32 37.92 5.94 -23.56
CA LYS A 32 37.00 6.21 -24.66
C LYS A 32 36.50 4.88 -25.18
N ALA A 33 35.20 4.58 -25.06
CA ALA A 33 34.58 3.53 -25.88
C ALA A 33 33.05 3.66 -25.95
N LYS A 34 32.59 3.88 -27.18
CA LYS A 34 31.26 3.55 -27.73
C LYS A 34 30.02 4.18 -27.08
N GLN A 35 29.78 5.42 -27.49
CA GLN A 35 28.42 5.95 -27.61
C GLN A 35 27.58 4.99 -28.46
N GLN A 36 26.62 4.32 -27.84
CA GLN A 36 25.41 3.84 -28.51
C GLN A 36 24.25 4.66 -27.96
N SER A 37 24.14 5.85 -28.51
CA SER A 37 22.96 6.69 -28.48
C SER A 37 21.82 5.95 -29.19
N THR A 38 21.02 5.20 -28.43
CA THR A 38 19.64 4.94 -28.81
C THR A 38 18.77 5.86 -27.98
N THR A 39 18.61 7.10 -28.44
CA THR A 39 17.56 8.00 -27.99
C THR A 39 16.23 7.44 -28.52
N GLY A 40 15.74 6.37 -27.90
CA GLY A 40 14.40 5.85 -28.10
C GLY A 40 13.42 6.84 -27.51
N ARG A 41 12.72 7.57 -28.38
CA ARG A 41 11.59 8.44 -28.05
C ARG A 41 10.57 7.68 -27.20
N ALA A 42 10.58 7.89 -25.89
CA ALA A 42 9.58 7.32 -24.99
C ALA A 42 8.20 7.86 -25.38
N THR A 43 7.30 6.97 -25.77
CA THR A 43 5.91 7.28 -26.06
C THR A 43 5.17 7.62 -24.76
N PRO A 44 4.37 8.71 -24.71
CA PRO A 44 3.64 9.10 -23.48
C PRO A 44 2.59 8.08 -23.02
N HIS A 45 2.18 7.15 -23.88
CA HIS A 45 1.07 6.23 -23.64
C HIS A 45 1.34 5.15 -22.58
N HIS A 46 2.61 4.79 -22.31
CA HIS A 46 2.91 3.77 -21.28
C HIS A 46 2.74 4.31 -19.85
N HIS A 47 3.02 5.60 -19.63
CA HIS A 47 2.85 6.22 -18.31
C HIS A 47 1.36 6.36 -17.95
N GLU A 48 0.53 6.73 -18.92
CA GLU A 48 -0.91 6.88 -18.78
C GLU A 48 -1.59 5.55 -18.39
N SER A 49 -1.20 4.46 -19.04
CA SER A 49 -1.77 3.13 -18.77
C SER A 49 -1.38 2.60 -17.38
N LEU A 50 -0.16 2.86 -16.90
CA LEU A 50 0.27 2.49 -15.54
C LEU A 50 -0.39 3.36 -14.44
N MET A 51 -0.72 4.61 -14.75
CA MET A 51 -1.48 5.47 -13.85
C MET A 51 -2.94 5.03 -13.77
N GLN A 52 -3.53 4.60 -14.89
CA GLN A 52 -4.91 4.10 -14.93
C GLN A 52 -5.11 2.83 -14.09
N LEU A 53 -4.13 1.93 -13.99
CA LEU A 53 -4.23 0.79 -13.08
C LEU A 53 -4.20 1.19 -11.60
N ARG A 54 -3.34 2.14 -11.21
CA ARG A 54 -3.18 2.55 -9.80
C ARG A 54 -4.37 3.29 -9.23
N ASN A 55 -5.15 3.95 -10.08
CA ASN A 55 -6.31 4.73 -9.67
C ASN A 55 -7.64 4.00 -9.92
N LYS A 56 -7.58 2.74 -10.36
CA LYS A 56 -8.77 1.93 -10.59
C LYS A 56 -9.37 1.49 -9.25
N PRO A 57 -10.67 1.70 -8.99
CA PRO A 57 -11.27 1.28 -7.74
C PRO A 57 -11.31 -0.25 -7.65
N LEU A 58 -11.24 -0.78 -6.43
CA LEU A 58 -11.23 -2.23 -6.17
C LEU A 58 -12.38 -2.96 -6.89
N ARG A 59 -13.58 -2.37 -6.87
CA ARG A 59 -14.77 -2.94 -7.55
C ARG A 59 -14.53 -3.22 -9.03
N ASP A 60 -13.78 -2.38 -9.73
CA ASP A 60 -13.55 -2.52 -11.16
C ASP A 60 -12.43 -3.54 -11.42
N LEU A 61 -11.41 -3.59 -10.55
CA LEU A 61 -10.37 -4.62 -10.58
C LEU A 61 -10.99 -6.01 -10.37
N THR A 62 -11.86 -6.16 -9.37
CA THR A 62 -12.61 -7.39 -9.11
C THR A 62 -13.49 -7.76 -10.31
N GLY A 63 -14.19 -6.79 -10.89
CA GLY A 63 -15.02 -7.01 -12.09
C GLY A 63 -14.21 -7.52 -13.28
N ASP A 64 -13.02 -6.98 -13.52
CA ASP A 64 -12.13 -7.45 -14.59
C ASP A 64 -11.60 -8.86 -14.32
N ALA A 65 -11.20 -9.15 -13.08
CA ALA A 65 -10.74 -10.48 -12.68
C ALA A 65 -11.84 -11.53 -12.91
N LEU A 66 -13.07 -11.24 -12.51
CA LEU A 66 -14.21 -12.14 -12.71
C LEU A 66 -14.56 -12.32 -14.20
N ARG A 67 -14.52 -11.26 -14.99
CA ARG A 67 -14.72 -11.36 -16.45
C ARG A 67 -13.70 -12.27 -17.11
N ASN A 68 -12.42 -12.16 -16.72
CA ASN A 68 -11.37 -13.04 -17.20
C ASN A 68 -11.62 -14.48 -16.77
N TYR A 69 -11.93 -14.70 -15.48
CA TYR A 69 -12.26 -16.03 -14.95
C TYR A 69 -13.37 -16.70 -15.77
N PHE A 70 -14.50 -16.02 -16.02
CA PHE A 70 -15.62 -16.61 -16.78
C PHE A 70 -15.28 -16.89 -18.25
N ARG A 71 -14.42 -16.07 -18.88
CA ARG A 71 -13.93 -16.34 -20.24
C ARG A 71 -13.12 -17.63 -20.28
N ASP A 72 -12.33 -17.87 -19.24
CA ASP A 72 -11.39 -18.98 -19.19
C ASP A 72 -12.05 -20.30 -18.76
N LEU A 73 -13.32 -20.27 -18.32
CA LEU A 73 -14.10 -21.47 -17.98
C LEU A 73 -14.38 -22.39 -19.17
N ASN A 74 -14.26 -21.93 -20.42
CA ASN A 74 -14.46 -22.76 -21.62
C ASN A 74 -15.75 -23.62 -21.62
N GLY A 75 -16.84 -23.10 -21.04
CA GLY A 75 -18.13 -23.80 -20.94
C GLY A 75 -18.33 -24.65 -19.68
N HIS A 76 -17.36 -24.73 -18.78
CA HIS A 76 -17.53 -25.37 -17.48
C HIS A 76 -18.34 -24.50 -16.51
N GLN A 77 -19.22 -25.12 -15.73
CA GLN A 77 -19.99 -24.43 -14.71
C GLN A 77 -19.13 -24.20 -13.45
N PRO A 78 -19.01 -22.96 -12.95
CA PRO A 78 -18.27 -22.69 -11.73
C PRO A 78 -19.08 -23.13 -10.50
N SER A 79 -18.40 -23.64 -9.48
CA SER A 79 -18.99 -24.02 -8.19
C SER A 79 -18.39 -23.18 -7.06
N ALA A 80 -19.20 -22.89 -6.03
CA ALA A 80 -18.78 -22.17 -4.82
C ALA A 80 -18.03 -20.83 -5.07
N LEU A 81 -18.32 -20.14 -6.17
CA LEU A 81 -17.60 -18.92 -6.57
C LEU A 81 -17.62 -17.82 -5.50
N TYR A 82 -18.70 -17.72 -4.72
CA TYR A 82 -18.80 -16.77 -3.62
C TYR A 82 -17.73 -17.04 -2.53
N GLU A 83 -17.57 -18.30 -2.13
CA GLU A 83 -16.56 -18.69 -1.15
C GLU A 83 -15.15 -18.51 -1.69
N LEU A 84 -14.93 -18.83 -2.97
CA LEU A 84 -13.67 -18.57 -3.65
C LEU A 84 -13.31 -17.09 -3.59
N VAL A 85 -14.22 -16.20 -3.99
CA VAL A 85 -13.96 -14.76 -3.99
C VAL A 85 -13.75 -14.23 -2.58
N LEU A 86 -14.55 -14.66 -1.60
CA LEU A 86 -14.32 -14.26 -0.21
C LEU A 86 -12.97 -14.75 0.32
N GLY A 87 -12.53 -15.96 -0.07
CA GLY A 87 -11.23 -16.51 0.30
C GLY A 87 -10.06 -15.69 -0.24
N GLU A 88 -10.22 -15.01 -1.37
CA GLU A 88 -9.18 -14.12 -1.92
C GLU A 88 -9.20 -12.71 -1.29
N VAL A 89 -10.37 -12.25 -0.86
CA VAL A 89 -10.55 -10.85 -0.42
C VAL A 89 -10.45 -10.68 1.10
N GLU A 90 -10.99 -11.63 1.88
CA GLU A 90 -11.01 -11.50 3.34
C GLU A 90 -9.62 -11.59 3.98
N PRO A 91 -8.72 -12.53 3.64
CA PRO A 91 -7.40 -12.60 4.27
C PRO A 91 -6.58 -11.31 4.17
N PRO A 92 -6.37 -10.68 2.99
CA PRO A 92 -5.58 -9.45 2.91
C PRO A 92 -6.24 -8.28 3.63
N LEU A 93 -7.58 -8.23 3.69
CA LEU A 93 -8.30 -7.24 4.49
C LEU A 93 -8.02 -7.42 6.00
N LEU A 94 -8.08 -8.66 6.48
CA LEU A 94 -7.89 -8.99 7.89
C LEU A 94 -6.43 -8.77 8.32
N GLU A 95 -5.47 -9.20 7.51
CA GLU A 95 -4.04 -9.02 7.74
C GLU A 95 -3.68 -7.53 7.81
N ALA A 96 -4.10 -6.74 6.82
CA ALA A 96 -3.81 -5.30 6.80
C ALA A 96 -4.34 -4.56 8.05
N VAL A 97 -5.53 -4.94 8.54
CA VAL A 97 -6.09 -4.32 9.77
C VAL A 97 -5.41 -4.84 11.03
N LEU A 98 -5.01 -6.12 11.08
CA LEU A 98 -4.24 -6.64 12.20
C LEU A 98 -2.88 -5.95 12.30
N ASP A 99 -2.18 -5.78 11.19
CA ASP A 99 -0.90 -5.07 11.12
C ASP A 99 -1.06 -3.62 11.56
N TYR A 100 -2.08 -2.94 11.03
CA TYR A 100 -2.41 -1.57 11.43
C TYR A 100 -2.69 -1.43 12.92
N THR A 101 -3.26 -2.45 13.56
CA THR A 101 -3.57 -2.45 14.99
C THR A 101 -2.48 -3.09 15.86
N GLY A 102 -1.35 -3.51 15.29
CA GLY A 102 -0.28 -4.21 16.00
C GLY A 102 -0.75 -5.52 16.64
N GLY A 103 -1.63 -6.25 15.96
CA GLY A 103 -2.22 -7.51 16.44
C GLY A 103 -3.36 -7.35 17.46
N ASN A 104 -3.81 -6.12 17.77
CA ASN A 104 -4.90 -5.90 18.71
C ASN A 104 -6.27 -6.24 18.08
N GLN A 105 -6.69 -7.50 18.23
CA GLN A 105 -7.94 -8.03 17.69
C GLN A 105 -9.20 -7.25 18.14
N SER A 106 -9.17 -6.64 19.32
CA SER A 106 -10.27 -5.79 19.81
C SER A 106 -10.49 -4.60 18.90
N ARG A 107 -9.40 -3.88 18.65
CA ARG A 107 -9.38 -2.68 17.84
C ARG A 107 -9.60 -3.02 16.38
N ALA A 108 -9.05 -4.14 15.91
CA ALA A 108 -9.31 -4.64 14.56
C ALA A 108 -10.81 -4.93 14.35
N ALA A 109 -11.47 -5.57 15.32
CA ALA A 109 -12.91 -5.86 15.26
C ALA A 109 -13.74 -4.57 15.20
N GLU A 110 -13.38 -3.56 15.99
CA GLU A 110 -14.02 -2.24 15.97
C GLU A 110 -13.84 -1.54 14.60
N ILE A 111 -12.63 -1.54 14.03
CA ILE A 111 -12.35 -0.95 12.72
C ILE A 111 -13.12 -1.66 11.61
N LEU A 112 -13.17 -3.00 11.66
CA LEU A 112 -13.87 -3.82 10.68
C LEU A 112 -15.40 -3.81 10.87
N GLY A 113 -15.90 -3.28 11.99
CA GLY A 113 -17.32 -3.36 12.34
C GLY A 113 -17.81 -4.79 12.59
N LEU A 114 -16.93 -5.69 13.04
CA LEU A 114 -17.24 -7.09 13.29
C LEU A 114 -17.39 -7.36 14.78
N ASN A 115 -18.23 -8.34 15.12
CA ASN A 115 -18.17 -8.93 16.45
C ASN A 115 -16.80 -9.62 16.62
N ARG A 116 -16.12 -9.42 17.75
CA ARG A 116 -14.86 -10.10 18.10
C ARG A 116 -14.90 -11.62 17.89
N ALA A 117 -16.00 -12.28 18.27
CA ALA A 117 -16.12 -13.72 18.11
C ALA A 117 -16.10 -14.12 16.63
N THR A 118 -16.72 -13.30 15.77
CA THR A 118 -16.68 -13.48 14.31
C THR A 118 -15.29 -13.23 13.76
N LEU A 119 -14.63 -12.13 14.14
CA LEU A 119 -13.26 -11.84 13.75
C LEU A 119 -12.33 -13.02 14.10
N ARG A 120 -12.37 -13.48 15.35
CA ARG A 120 -11.51 -14.59 15.79
C ARG A 120 -11.76 -15.90 15.00
N LYS A 121 -13.01 -16.20 14.66
CA LYS A 121 -13.32 -17.35 13.78
C LYS A 121 -12.71 -17.19 12.40
N LYS A 122 -12.83 -16.00 11.80
CA LYS A 122 -12.23 -15.68 10.49
C LYS A 122 -10.71 -15.76 10.52
N LEU A 123 -10.06 -15.20 11.54
CA LEU A 123 -8.60 -15.30 11.69
C LEU A 123 -8.13 -16.75 11.82
N LYS A 124 -8.90 -17.60 12.52
CA LYS A 124 -8.57 -19.03 12.61
C LYS A 124 -8.77 -19.74 11.26
N GLN A 125 -9.84 -19.41 10.54
CA GLN A 125 -10.15 -19.98 9.23
C GLN A 125 -9.02 -19.73 8.22
N TYR A 126 -8.37 -18.57 8.30
CA TYR A 126 -7.28 -18.16 7.40
C TYR A 126 -5.89 -18.30 8.00
N GLU A 127 -5.76 -19.03 9.12
CA GLU A 127 -4.46 -19.32 9.76
C GLU A 127 -3.66 -18.06 10.16
N LEU A 128 -4.35 -16.95 10.41
CA LEU A 128 -3.79 -15.67 10.86
C LEU A 128 -3.67 -15.58 12.40
N LEU A 129 -3.91 -16.70 13.10
CA LEU A 129 -3.74 -16.85 14.54
C LEU A 129 -2.57 -17.82 14.79
N GLY A 130 -1.41 -17.27 15.14
CA GLY A 130 -0.31 -18.01 15.75
C GLY A 130 -0.51 -18.30 17.23
#